data_AF-A0A3A1QLL0-F1
#
_entry.id   AF-A0A3A1QLL0-F1
#
_cell.length_a   1.000
_cell.length_b   1.000
_cell.length_c   1.000
_cell.angle_alpha   90.00
_cell.angle_beta   90.00
_cell.angle_gamma   90.00
#
_symmetry.space_group_name_H-M   'P 1'
#
loop_
_entity.id
_entity.type
_entity.pdbx_description
1 polymer ?
#
loop_
_entity_poly.entity_id
_entity_poly.type
_entity_poly.pdbx_seq_one_letter_code
_entity_poly.pdbx_strand_id
1 'polypeptide(L)' 'MYKAHEILGTDLPIFQKKQERHFSLEEIIHLNEDPNNYRISGYVPLEKFKEIFYEPVYSKGFEG' A
#
# COMPACT_ATOMS: atom_id res chain seq x y z
N MET A 1 -0.87 9.29 -1.26
CA MET A 1 0.41 9.02 -1.95
C MET A 1 1.50 9.77 -1.22
N TYR A 2 2.67 9.17 -1.09
CA TYR A 2 3.78 9.67 -0.29
C TYR A 2 5.01 9.92 -1.18
N LYS A 3 5.88 10.85 -0.80
CA LYS A 3 7.21 11.03 -1.39
C LYS A 3 8.21 10.06 -0.73
N ALA A 4 9.34 9.82 -1.39
CA ALA A 4 10.38 8.91 -0.89
C ALA A 4 10.80 9.22 0.56
N HIS A 5 11.00 10.50 0.90
CA HIS A 5 11.42 10.90 2.25
C HIS A 5 10.37 10.68 3.33
N GLU A 6 9.09 10.56 2.97
CA GLU A 6 8.01 10.31 3.93
C GLU A 6 7.95 8.83 4.33
N ILE A 7 8.46 7.93 3.48
CA ILE A 7 8.47 6.48 3.74
C ILE A 7 9.83 5.94 4.19
N LEU A 8 10.90 6.73 4.06
CA LEU A 8 12.27 6.38 4.49
C LEU A 8 12.39 6.13 6.01
N GLY A 9 11.41 6.53 6.81
CA GLY A 9 11.34 6.27 8.25
C GLY A 9 10.51 5.04 8.63
N THR A 10 10.04 4.25 7.66
CA THR A 10 9.23 3.05 7.93
C THR A 10 10.08 1.79 7.77
N ASP A 11 9.85 0.78 8.63
CA ASP A 11 10.43 -0.56 8.47
C ASP A 11 9.70 -1.41 7.42
N LEU A 12 8.76 -0.81 6.69
CA LEU A 12 7.91 -1.51 5.74
C LEU A 12 8.59 -1.60 4.35
N PRO A 13 8.45 -2.73 3.65
CA PRO A 13 9.09 -2.93 2.36
C PRO A 13 8.52 -2.04 1.25
N ILE A 14 9.38 -1.69 0.29
CA ILE A 14 8.98 -1.09 -0.99
C ILE A 14 8.97 -2.20 -2.05
N PHE A 15 7.80 -2.50 -2.58
CA PHE A 15 7.61 -3.49 -3.64
C PHE A 15 7.69 -2.83 -5.02
N GLN A 16 8.26 -3.50 -6.01
CA GLN A 16 8.30 -2.97 -7.38
C GLN A 16 6.90 -2.85 -8.03
N LYS A 17 5.97 -3.73 -7.63
CA LYS A 17 4.58 -3.75 -8.10
C LYS A 17 3.66 -4.37 -7.06
N LYS A 18 2.35 -4.13 -7.20
CA LYS A 18 1.32 -4.75 -6.37
C LYS A 18 1.32 -6.28 -6.56
N GLN A 19 1.20 -7.03 -5.47
CA GLN A 19 1.10 -8.50 -5.46
C GLN A 19 -0.37 -8.94 -5.37
N GLU A 20 -0.69 -10.22 -5.61
CA GLU A 20 -2.08 -10.72 -5.56
C GLU A 20 -2.79 -10.49 -4.23
N ARG A 21 -2.05 -10.43 -3.11
CA ARG A 21 -2.60 -10.21 -1.76
C ARG A 21 -2.43 -8.77 -1.25
N HIS A 22 -2.09 -7.86 -2.16
CA HIS A 22 -1.98 -6.44 -1.88
C HIS A 22 -3.20 -5.73 -2.44
N PHE A 23 -3.84 -4.94 -1.60
CA PHE A 23 -5.00 -4.12 -1.94
C PHE A 23 -4.63 -2.65 -1.77
N SER A 24 -5.18 -1.77 -2.59
CA SER A 24 -5.24 -0.35 -2.30
C SER A 24 -6.40 -0.07 -1.35
N LEU A 25 -6.38 1.09 -0.68
CA LEU A 25 -7.51 1.51 0.15
C LEU A 25 -8.81 1.62 -0.66
N GLU A 26 -8.72 2.07 -1.90
CA GLU A 26 -9.86 2.19 -2.81
C GLU A 26 -10.46 0.82 -3.14
N GLU A 27 -9.64 -0.21 -3.33
CA GLU A 27 -10.12 -1.58 -3.57
C GLU A 27 -10.82 -2.15 -2.35
N ILE A 28 -10.28 -1.93 -1.15
CA ILE A 28 -10.92 -2.37 0.10
C ILE A 28 -12.32 -1.74 0.21
N ILE A 29 -12.43 -0.44 -0.05
CA ILE A 29 -13.70 0.29 -0.05
C ILE A 29 -14.66 -0.26 -1.12
N HIS A 30 -14.17 -0.51 -2.34
CA HIS A 30 -14.98 -1.08 -3.42
C HIS A 30 -15.47 -2.50 -3.14
N LEU A 31 -14.69 -3.29 -2.41
CA LEU A 31 -15.06 -4.62 -1.96
C LEU A 31 -16.03 -4.59 -0.76
N ASN A 32 -16.36 -3.41 -0.24
CA ASN A 32 -17.18 -3.22 0.95
C ASN A 32 -16.63 -3.98 2.17
N GLU A 33 -15.31 -4.15 2.23
CA GLU A 33 -14.63 -4.73 3.39
C GLU A 33 -14.30 -3.63 4.40
N ASP A 34 -14.23 -3.99 5.69
CA ASP A 34 -13.79 -3.08 6.73
C ASP A 34 -12.27 -2.85 6.62
N PRO A 35 -11.80 -1.60 6.38
CA PRO A 35 -10.37 -1.28 6.33
C PRO A 35 -9.60 -1.60 7.61
N ASN A 36 -10.28 -1.71 8.76
CA ASN A 36 -9.64 -2.09 10.02
C ASN A 36 -9.14 -3.55 10.02
N ASN A 37 -9.64 -4.39 9.12
CA ASN A 37 -9.16 -5.76 8.94
C ASN A 37 -7.86 -5.84 8.14
N TYR A 38 -7.37 -4.70 7.65
CA TYR A 38 -6.19 -4.58 6.82
C TYR A 38 -5.08 -3.84 7.55
N ARG A 39 -3.84 -4.21 7.23
CA ARG A 39 -2.65 -3.49 7.68
C ARG A 39 -1.82 -3.10 6.48
N ILE A 40 -1.10 -1.98 6.61
CA ILE A 40 -0.14 -1.57 5.59
C ILE A 40 0.98 -2.62 5.58
N SER A 41 1.14 -3.26 4.44
CA SER A 41 2.17 -4.29 4.20
C SER A 41 3.41 -3.71 3.55
N GLY A 42 3.32 -2.51 2.98
CA GLY A 42 4.41 -1.81 2.34
C GLY A 42 3.94 -0.74 1.38
N TYR A 43 4.81 -0.39 0.43
CA TYR A 43 4.55 0.66 -0.54
C TYR A 43 4.89 0.20 -1.96
N VAL A 44 4.20 0.74 -2.96
CA VAL A 44 4.54 0.55 -4.37
C VAL A 44 4.84 1.88 -5.04
N PRO A 45 5.87 1.98 -5.90
CA PRO A 45 6.15 3.20 -6.63
C PRO A 45 5.08 3.42 -7.71
N LEU A 46 4.71 4.67 -7.89
CA LEU A 46 3.73 5.11 -8.87
C LEU A 46 4.22 6.41 -9.51
N GLU A 47 4.39 6.39 -10.83
CA GLU A 47 4.80 7.58 -11.56
C GLU A 47 3.58 8.49 -11.81
N LYS A 48 3.63 9.72 -11.30
CA LYS A 48 2.62 10.77 -11.56
C LYS A 48 3.32 12.11 -11.77
N PHE A 49 2.85 12.89 -12.73
CA PHE A 49 3.42 14.21 -13.03
C PHE A 49 4.95 14.20 -13.28
N LYS A 50 5.50 13.10 -13.83
CA LYS A 50 6.95 12.85 -14.00
C LYS A 50 7.74 12.75 -12.68
N GLU A 51 7.06 12.56 -11.56
CA GLU A 51 7.66 12.29 -10.25
C GLU A 51 7.23 10.90 -9.76
N ILE A 52 8.08 10.26 -8.96
CA ILE A 52 7.77 8.98 -8.31
C ILE A 52 7.12 9.25 -6.96
N PHE A 53 5.93 8.72 -6.79
CA PHE A 53 5.22 8.66 -5.53
C PHE A 53 5.13 7.22 -5.05
N TYR A 54 4.76 7.05 -3.79
CA TYR A 54 4.61 5.76 -3.15
C TYR A 54 3.19 5.63 -2.63
N GLU A 55 2.50 4.58 -3.07
CA GLU A 55 1.16 4.25 -2.62
C GLU A 55 1.23 3.13 -1.57
N PRO A 56 0.55 3.26 -0.42
CA PRO A 56 0.50 2.19 0.56
C PRO A 56 -0.29 1.01 -0.03
N VAL A 57 0.24 -0.19 0.17
CA VAL A 57 -0.47 -1.43 -0.11
C VAL A 57 -0.84 -2.12 1.19
N TYR A 58 -2.01 -2.71 1.19
CA TYR A 58 -2.63 -3.30 2.36
C TYR A 58 -2.74 -4.80 2.18
N SER A 59 -2.53 -5.56 3.25
CA SER A 59 -2.90 -6.97 3.30
C SER A 59 -3.85 -7.21 4.46
N LYS A 60 -4.79 -8.12 4.23
CA LYS A 60 -5.68 -8.60 5.27
C LYS A 60 -4.84 -9.31 6.32
N GLY A 61 -5.01 -8.94 7.58
CA GLY A 61 -4.37 -9.65 8.68
C GLY A 61 -4.87 -11.09 8.67
N PHE A 62 -4.02 -12.04 8.26
CA PHE A 62 -4.31 -13.45 8.48
C PHE A 62 -4.14 -13.71 9.97
N GLU A 63 -5.25 -13.80 10.70
CA GLU A 63 -5.27 -14.66 11.89
C GLU A 63 -5.12 -16.09 11.36
N GLY A 64 -3.92 -16.64 11.49
CA GLY A 64 -3.65 -18.06 11.32
C GLY A 64 -3.96 -18.82 12.60
#